data_AF-A0A8J6XSV7-F1
#
_entry.id   AF-A0A8J6XSV7-F1
#
_cell.length_a   1.000
_cell.length_b   1.000
_cell.length_c   1.000
_cell.angle_alpha   90.00
_cell.angle_beta   90.00
_cell.angle_gamma   90.00
#
_symmetry.space_group_name_H-M   'P 1'
#
loop_
_entity.id
_entity.type
_entity.pdbx_description
1 polymer ?
#
loop_
_entity_poly.entity_id
_entity_poly.type
_entity_poly.pdbx_seq_one_letter_code
_entity_poly.pdbx_strand_id
1 'polypeptide(L)' 'MSYIEIKSRKIIDGTLAQKIIDKGTVVSVLTTGKITKQAKEKFDAANIAWAENIPEREFMEREAQEEG' A
#
# COMPACT_ATOMS: atom_id res chain seq x y z
N MET A 1 -7.97 0.24 -16.64
CA MET A 1 -7.07 -0.78 -16.05
C MET A 1 -7.49 -0.93 -14.60
N SER A 2 -7.79 -2.15 -14.15
CA SER A 2 -8.25 -2.38 -12.77
C SER A 2 -7.04 -2.36 -11.84
N TYR A 3 -6.91 -1.35 -10.98
CA TYR A 3 -6.00 -1.40 -9.84
C TYR A 3 -6.82 -1.52 -8.56
N ILE A 4 -6.29 -2.24 -7.57
CA ILE A 4 -6.90 -2.38 -6.25
C ILE A 4 -6.13 -1.46 -5.31
N GLU A 5 -6.81 -0.44 -4.78
CA GLU A 5 -6.29 0.37 -3.68
C GLU A 5 -6.49 -0.40 -2.36
N ILE A 6 -5.40 -0.57 -1.59
CA ILE A 6 -5.47 -1.17 -0.26
C ILE A 6 -5.08 -0.09 0.76
N LYS A 7 -6.08 0.49 1.42
CA LYS A 7 -5.89 1.40 2.56
C LYS A 7 -5.54 0.56 3.79
N SER A 8 -4.25 0.43 4.08
CA SER A 8 -3.78 -0.42 5.19
C SER A 8 -3.68 0.33 6.51
N ARG A 9 -3.58 -0.46 7.59
CA ARG A 9 -3.30 0.00 8.96
C ARG A 9 -2.05 0.90 9.03
N LYS A 10 -1.94 1.70 10.10
CA LYS A 10 -0.78 2.57 10.40
C LYS A 10 0.58 1.85 10.38
N ILE A 11 0.61 0.52 10.51
CA ILE A 11 1.82 -0.27 10.38
C ILE A 11 1.54 -1.49 9.49
N ILE A 12 2.36 -1.67 8.46
CA ILE A 12 2.40 -2.88 7.63
C ILE A 12 3.63 -3.70 8.04
N ASP A 13 3.40 -4.86 8.65
CA ASP A 13 4.45 -5.82 9.00
C ASP A 13 4.61 -6.92 7.95
N GLY A 14 5.61 -7.79 8.13
CA GLY A 14 5.90 -8.87 7.18
C GLY A 14 4.78 -9.91 7.05
N THR A 15 3.90 -10.04 8.05
CA THR A 15 2.76 -10.95 8.00
C THR A 15 1.66 -10.36 7.13
N LEU A 16 1.37 -9.07 7.30
CA LEU A 16 0.39 -8.36 6.47
C LEU A 16 0.88 -8.24 5.02
N ALA A 17 2.18 -7.96 4.82
CA ALA A 17 2.78 -7.93 3.49
C ALA A 17 2.61 -9.26 2.76
N GLN A 18 2.80 -10.40 3.45
CA GLN A 18 2.56 -11.72 2.86
C GLN A 18 1.12 -11.88 2.40
N LYS A 19 0.15 -11.54 3.25
CA LYS A 19 -1.28 -11.62 2.91
C LYS A 19 -1.65 -10.75 1.70
N ILE A 20 -0.98 -9.61 1.52
CA ILE A 20 -1.17 -8.73 0.36
C ILE A 20 -0.63 -9.41 -0.90
N ILE A 21 0.58 -9.97 -0.83
CA ILE A 21 1.22 -10.69 -1.94
C ILE A 21 0.39 -11.91 -2.36
N ASP A 22 -0.10 -12.69 -1.39
CA ASP A 22 -0.87 -13.91 -1.63
C ASP A 22 -2.19 -13.67 -2.39
N LYS A 23 -2.67 -12.42 -2.45
CA LYS A 23 -3.82 -12.06 -3.30
C LYS A 23 -3.52 -12.16 -4.79
N GLY A 24 -2.26 -11.99 -5.21
CA GLY A 24 -1.83 -12.07 -6.60
C GLY A 24 -2.33 -10.95 -7.52
N THR A 25 -3.03 -9.95 -6.98
CA THR A 25 -3.69 -8.87 -7.76
C THR A 25 -3.19 -7.48 -7.41
N VAL A 26 -2.25 -7.35 -6.48
CA VAL A 26 -1.78 -6.06 -5.95
C VAL A 26 -0.47 -5.70 -6.62
N VAL A 27 -0.41 -4.52 -7.24
CA VAL A 27 0.77 -4.02 -7.93
C VAL A 27 1.47 -2.89 -7.17
N SER A 28 0.78 -2.25 -6.22
CA SER A 28 1.36 -1.22 -5.38
C SER A 28 0.67 -1.11 -4.01
N VAL A 29 1.41 -0.62 -3.01
CA VAL A 29 0.93 -0.39 -1.64
C VAL A 29 1.29 1.03 -1.21
N LEU A 30 0.29 1.82 -0.83
CA LEU A 30 0.46 3.19 -0.34
C LEU A 30 -0.08 3.28 1.08
N THR A 31 0.64 3.96 1.99
CA THR A 31 0.16 4.15 3.36
C THR A 31 0.61 5.49 3.95
N THR A 32 -0.27 6.07 4.76
CA THR A 32 0.06 7.20 5.64
C THR A 32 0.89 6.77 6.85
N GLY A 33 0.91 5.47 7.11
CA GLY A 33 1.67 4.83 8.18
C GLY A 33 3.08 4.43 7.78
N LYS A 34 3.61 3.44 8.48
CA LYS A 34 4.95 2.86 8.25
C LYS A 34 4.87 1.43 7.73
N ILE A 35 5.81 1.07 6.88
CA ILE A 35 6.06 -0.28 6.40
C ILE A 35 7.37 -0.74 7.05
N THR A 36 7.33 -1.88 7.74
CA THR A 36 8.54 -2.39 8.39
C THR A 36 9.58 -2.83 7.35
N LYS A 37 10.86 -2.89 7.75
CA LYS A 37 11.94 -3.36 6.85
C LYS A 37 11.62 -4.72 6.23
N GLN A 38 11.15 -5.67 7.04
CA GLN A 38 10.77 -7.00 6.59
C GLN A 38 9.61 -6.97 5.57
N ALA A 39 8.65 -6.05 5.73
CA ALA A 39 7.55 -5.89 4.77
C ALA A 39 8.04 -5.30 3.44
N LYS A 40 8.94 -4.32 3.47
CA LYS A 40 9.56 -3.73 2.27
C LYS A 40 10.31 -4.77 1.46
N GLU A 41 11.16 -5.56 2.13
CA GLU A 41 11.90 -6.66 1.49
C GLU A 41 10.98 -7.66 0.79
N LYS A 42 9.82 -7.96 1.38
CA LYS A 42 8.82 -8.83 0.74
C LYS A 42 8.16 -8.18 -0.47
N PHE A 43 7.82 -6.91 -0.40
CA PHE A 43 7.24 -6.19 -1.55
C PHE A 43 8.25 -6.06 -2.69
N ASP A 44 9.50 -5.74 -2.38
CA ASP A 44 10.59 -5.66 -3.36
C ASP A 44 10.78 -7.02 -4.08
N ALA A 45 10.80 -8.12 -3.31
CA ALA A 45 10.91 -9.47 -3.87
C ALA A 45 9.69 -9.88 -4.72
N ALA A 46 8.51 -9.36 -4.40
CA ALA A 46 7.26 -9.62 -5.13
C ALA A 46 7.02 -8.66 -6.30
N ASN A 47 7.95 -7.74 -6.58
CA ASN A 47 7.80 -6.67 -7.58
C ASN A 47 6.54 -5.80 -7.36
N ILE A 48 6.24 -5.50 -6.09
CA ILE A 48 5.14 -4.63 -5.66
C ILE A 48 5.75 -3.29 -5.24
N ALA A 49 5.34 -2.21 -5.90
CA ALA A 49 5.79 -0.87 -5.54
C ALA A 49 5.23 -0.46 -4.16
N TRP A 50 5.98 0.29 -3.37
CA TRP A 50 5.50 0.75 -2.07
C TRP A 50 5.89 2.20 -1.77
N ALA A 51 5.02 2.89 -1.03
CA ALA A 51 5.33 4.18 -0.43
C ALA A 51 4.68 4.30 0.97
N GLU A 52 5.39 4.96 1.88
CA GLU A 52 5.02 5.12 3.28
C GLU A 52 5.19 6.56 3.75
N ASN A 53 4.59 6.90 4.90
CA ASN A 53 4.55 8.25 5.46
C ASN A 53 3.97 9.29 4.49
N ILE A 54 3.05 8.87 3.61
CA ILE A 54 2.33 9.79 2.73
C ILE A 54 1.41 10.67 3.60
N PRO A 55 1.42 12.00 3.46
CA PRO A 55 0.54 12.87 4.22
C PRO A 55 -0.94 12.52 4.03
N GLU A 56 -1.72 12.48 5.12
CA GLU A 56 -3.17 12.15 5.05
C GLU A 56 -3.95 13.05 4.07
N ARG A 57 -3.55 14.33 3.96
CA ARG A 57 -4.13 15.28 3.00
C ARG A 57 -4.04 14.79 1.54
N GLU A 58 -2.98 14.07 1.17
CA GLU A 58 -2.77 13.60 -0.21
C GLU A 58 -3.70 12.43 -0.57
N PHE A 59 -4.21 11.70 0.42
CA PHE A 59 -5.27 10.71 0.20
C PHE A 59 -6.65 11.37 0.09
N MET A 60 -6.97 12.32 0.98
CA MET A 60 -8.30 12.95 1.01
C MET A 60 -8.56 13.89 -0.18
N GLU A 61 -7.53 14.60 -0.67
CA GLU A 61 -7.67 15.47 -1.84
C GLU A 61 -7.95 14.68 -3.14
N ARG A 62 -7.51 13.41 -3.21
CA ARG A 62 -7.77 12.53 -4.36
C ARG A 62 -9.16 11.92 -4.35
N GLU A 63 -9.69 11.55 -3.18
CA GLU A 63 -11.07 11.04 -3.05
C GLU A 63 -12.10 12.07 -3.57
N ALA A 64 -11.87 13.36 -3.31
CA ALA A 64 -12.73 14.44 -3.80
C ALA A 64 -12.67 14.66 -5.33
N GLN A 65 -11.66 14.14 -6.03
CA GLN A 65 -11.49 14.28 -7.48
C GLN A 65 -11.95 13.04 -8.27
N GLU A 66 -12.06 11.87 -7.63
CA GLU A 66 -12.52 10.63 -8.29
C GLU A 66 -14.06 10.52 -8.36
N GLU A 67 -14.80 11.30 -7.57
CA GLU A 67 -16.28 11.35 -7.57
C GLU A 67 -16.87 12.49 -8.45
N GLY A 68 -16.07 13.13 -9.29
CA GLY A 68 -16.46 14.26 -10.16
C GLY A 68 -16.77 13.90 -11.61
#